data_AF-A0A0B1T269-F1
#
_entry.id   AF-A0A0B1T269-F1
#
_cell.length_a   1.000
_cell.length_b   1.000
_cell.length_c   1.000
_cell.angle_alpha   90.00
_cell.angle_beta   90.00
_cell.angle_gamma   90.00
#
_symmetry.space_group_name_H-M   'P 1'
#
loop_
_entity.id
_entity.type
_entity.pdbx_description
1 polymer ?
#
loop_
_entity_poly.entity_id
_entity_poly.type
_entity_poly.pdbx_seq_one_letter_code
_entity_poly.pdbx_strand_id
1 'polypeptide(L)'
;MNHMTGVGQKKDVNGRGSSGGSFFDGMEGVESFPEVPYSKSDFNDGKCKGNIGGGDYGSNAGNVRNCRLVGLLDLDQSKQYVRGKIIGYLNHLIDLGVAGFRLDASKHMWPGDLGAILGGTKNLREDIFGSNKRPFAVHEVIDRGGEAIKCAEYTGIGRYTNFNYGPVVSGAARGGVDWANLRYLQQGYGYGNHADNDVLNFIDNHDNQRGGDVLNYKHGDQYKRAVAFMLAWTYGYPRVMSSFYFNNNDQGPPSAGAGGGYATRSPSFNQDLTCNPSSGWVCEHRWPTTREMAKFRSAVAGTSASEIVTGYKQLAFARGGKGFFAINGNGGSWRKTFKTSLPSGQYCDVWSGYLKDGRCTGKTVTVNNGNADIDVTDIVAISVASKVGGSGPDPPGPGPQPTQSPQPIPEGYAKTVILLMKGTAMGQYVFLRGGTTHAHGGACSPGPYQQSSDPCAIPIRHSTTAPSSFLEYQAYSQNDNYLDWEGAENNQGSYGGSGAAGTPLVWSTNDQSSPAYQKYNRYGPNYWMVELMMDCSKTDNGWFELKGFMTPSGGWESDVQQSSCTGSVGGSAPFQSNNHIARCGAVNVFSWGSGQCIIDSV
;
A
#
# COMPACT_ATOMS: atom_id res chain seq x y z
N MET A 1 15.35 18.96 6.06
CA MET A 1 15.43 17.50 6.31
C MET A 1 16.79 16.99 5.86
N ASN A 2 17.10 17.15 4.58
CA ASN A 2 18.39 16.83 3.94
C ASN A 2 19.37 18.01 3.96
N HIS A 3 18.95 19.17 3.46
CA HIS A 3 19.81 20.34 3.30
C HIS A 3 19.12 21.62 3.78
N MET A 4 19.90 22.69 3.91
CA MET A 4 19.44 24.03 4.27
C MET A 4 19.61 24.99 3.07
N THR A 5 19.93 26.26 3.31
CA THR A 5 20.18 27.24 2.24
C THR A 5 21.44 26.90 1.44
N GLY A 6 21.62 27.56 0.29
CA GLY A 6 22.85 27.44 -0.48
C GLY A 6 24.06 28.01 0.27
N VAL A 7 25.23 27.42 0.04
CA VAL A 7 26.51 27.92 0.55
C VAL A 7 26.72 29.36 0.09
N GLY A 8 27.25 30.21 0.98
CA GLY A 8 27.50 31.62 0.71
C GLY A 8 26.24 32.49 0.69
N GLN A 9 25.08 31.96 1.09
CA GLN A 9 23.84 32.73 1.17
C GLN A 9 23.59 33.21 2.60
N LYS A 10 23.17 34.47 2.74
CA LYS A 10 22.83 35.08 4.03
C LYS A 10 21.53 35.87 3.90
N LYS A 11 20.72 35.86 4.96
CA LYS A 11 19.51 36.68 5.03
C LYS A 11 19.85 38.16 4.83
N ASP A 12 19.01 38.85 4.06
CA ASP A 12 19.07 40.28 3.74
C ASP A 12 20.33 40.71 2.94
N VAL A 13 21.08 39.74 2.41
CA VAL A 13 22.19 39.98 1.45
C VAL A 13 21.72 39.60 0.05
N ASN A 14 21.96 40.48 -0.94
CA ASN A 14 21.57 40.28 -2.34
C ASN A 14 20.06 39.93 -2.51
N GLY A 15 19.20 40.52 -1.68
CA GLY A 15 17.75 40.31 -1.72
C GLY A 15 17.30 38.91 -1.27
N ARG A 16 18.16 38.14 -0.59
CA ARG A 16 17.82 36.79 -0.11
C ARG A 16 17.05 36.84 1.20
N GLY A 17 16.02 36.02 1.32
CA GLY A 17 15.22 35.84 2.53
C GLY A 17 14.78 34.39 2.69
N SER A 18 14.16 34.10 3.83
CA SER A 18 13.55 32.80 4.13
C SER A 18 12.03 32.91 4.07
N SER A 19 11.38 31.83 3.67
CA SER A 19 9.93 31.72 3.81
C SER A 19 9.57 31.71 5.29
N GLY A 20 8.90 32.77 5.77
CA GLY A 20 8.57 32.95 7.19
C GLY A 20 9.47 33.95 7.93
N GLY A 21 10.52 34.47 7.29
CA GLY A 21 11.34 35.57 7.83
C GLY A 21 12.49 35.15 8.74
N SER A 22 12.64 33.85 9.00
CA SER A 22 13.70 33.29 9.85
C SER A 22 15.12 33.72 9.47
N PHE A 23 15.97 33.98 10.46
CA PHE A 23 17.37 34.31 10.19
C PHE A 23 18.19 33.10 9.74
N PHE A 24 19.11 33.31 8.79
CA PHE A 24 20.14 32.34 8.41
C PHE A 24 21.42 33.03 7.93
N ASP A 25 22.54 32.38 8.19
CA ASP A 25 23.85 32.74 7.65
C ASP A 25 24.58 31.49 7.16
N GLY A 26 24.46 31.19 5.87
CA GLY A 26 25.11 30.07 5.21
C GLY A 26 26.50 30.39 4.65
N MET A 27 27.13 31.48 5.11
CA MET A 27 28.52 31.80 4.74
C MET A 27 29.47 30.72 5.24
N GLU A 28 30.52 30.48 4.45
CA GLU A 28 31.47 29.42 4.72
C GLU A 28 32.20 29.63 6.05
N GLY A 29 32.12 28.63 6.93
CA GLY A 29 32.70 28.66 8.28
C GLY A 29 31.79 29.28 9.36
N VAL A 30 30.61 29.77 8.97
CA VAL A 30 29.57 30.30 9.87
C VAL A 30 28.41 29.31 10.01
N GLU A 31 27.72 29.00 8.91
CA GLU A 31 26.59 28.05 8.81
C GLU A 31 25.62 28.09 10.02
N SER A 32 25.00 29.24 10.27
CA SER A 32 24.17 29.51 11.46
C SER A 32 22.68 29.60 11.13
N PHE A 33 21.87 28.82 11.86
CA PHE A 33 20.42 28.74 11.75
C PHE A 33 19.79 28.75 13.16
N PRO A 34 19.70 29.92 13.81
CA PRO A 34 19.41 30.03 15.24
C PRO A 34 18.01 29.56 15.66
N GLU A 35 17.04 29.51 14.75
CA GLU A 35 15.66 29.09 15.07
C GLU A 35 15.48 27.56 15.15
N VAL A 36 16.29 26.79 14.41
CA VAL A 36 16.40 25.31 14.57
C VAL A 36 17.62 24.94 15.43
N PRO A 37 18.13 25.92 16.17
CA PRO A 37 19.56 26.17 16.46
C PRO A 37 20.54 25.15 15.86
N TYR A 38 20.71 25.18 14.53
CA TYR A 38 21.84 24.50 13.89
C TYR A 38 23.03 25.45 13.74
N SER A 39 24.21 24.88 13.85
CA SER A 39 25.50 25.52 13.62
C SER A 39 26.30 24.73 12.60
N LYS A 40 27.47 25.24 12.18
CA LYS A 40 28.39 24.52 11.28
C LYS A 40 28.72 23.08 11.68
N SER A 41 28.66 22.75 12.97
CA SER A 41 28.91 21.38 13.42
C SER A 41 27.78 20.42 13.05
N ASP A 42 26.63 20.89 12.62
CA ASP A 42 25.46 20.05 12.30
C ASP A 42 25.40 19.64 10.82
N PHE A 43 26.43 19.99 10.04
CA PHE A 43 26.54 19.71 8.60
C PHE A 43 27.62 18.67 8.30
N ASN A 44 27.50 18.01 7.15
CA ASN A 44 28.46 17.01 6.67
C ASN A 44 29.78 17.61 6.15
N ASP A 45 30.07 18.89 6.39
CA ASP A 45 31.30 19.57 5.94
C ASP A 45 32.60 18.88 6.40
N GLY A 46 32.57 18.19 7.54
CA GLY A 46 33.69 17.37 8.02
C GLY A 46 33.87 16.04 7.28
N LYS A 47 32.83 15.55 6.59
CA LYS A 47 32.84 14.34 5.76
C LYS A 47 33.04 14.68 4.28
N CYS A 48 32.27 15.62 3.75
CA CYS A 48 32.39 16.12 2.40
C CYS A 48 31.90 17.57 2.28
N LYS A 49 32.84 18.49 2.06
CA LYS A 49 32.56 19.92 1.89
C LYS A 49 32.22 20.33 0.44
N GLY A 50 32.53 19.45 -0.52
CA GLY A 50 32.34 19.68 -1.95
C GLY A 50 30.90 19.41 -2.42
N ASN A 51 30.66 19.74 -3.69
CA ASN A 51 29.43 19.34 -4.38
C ASN A 51 29.52 17.88 -4.83
N ILE A 52 28.37 17.22 -4.90
CA ILE A 52 28.25 15.92 -5.57
C ILE A 52 28.69 16.08 -7.04
N GLY A 53 29.65 15.27 -7.47
CA GLY A 53 30.10 15.20 -8.86
C GLY A 53 29.18 14.32 -9.70
N GLY A 54 29.08 14.59 -11.01
CA GLY A 54 28.23 13.81 -11.91
C GLY A 54 28.55 12.31 -11.93
N GLY A 55 29.83 11.94 -11.82
CA GLY A 55 30.27 10.54 -11.76
C GLY A 55 29.90 9.81 -10.47
N ASP A 56 29.65 10.54 -9.37
CA ASP A 56 29.32 9.95 -8.07
C ASP A 56 28.00 9.19 -8.13
N TYR A 57 27.03 9.70 -8.90
CA TYR A 57 25.72 9.07 -9.07
C TYR A 57 25.81 7.62 -9.58
N GLY A 58 26.81 7.30 -10.40
CA GLY A 58 27.02 5.94 -10.90
C GLY A 58 28.04 5.11 -10.11
N SER A 59 28.83 5.71 -9.23
CA SER A 59 30.03 5.05 -8.69
C SER A 59 30.29 5.25 -7.20
N ASN A 60 29.69 6.24 -6.55
CA ASN A 60 30.01 6.61 -5.16
C ASN A 60 28.78 7.07 -4.37
N ALA A 61 28.07 6.10 -3.78
CA ALA A 61 26.93 6.36 -2.91
C ALA A 61 27.29 7.22 -1.67
N GLY A 62 28.53 7.12 -1.18
CA GLY A 62 29.01 7.91 -0.04
C GLY A 62 29.04 9.41 -0.35
N ASN A 63 29.52 9.79 -1.53
CA ASN A 63 29.50 11.19 -1.97
C ASN A 63 28.06 11.69 -2.17
N VAL A 64 27.20 10.89 -2.81
CA VAL A 64 25.80 11.29 -3.05
C VAL A 64 25.03 11.56 -1.75
N ARG A 65 25.40 10.89 -0.64
CA ARG A 65 24.74 11.00 0.68
C ARG A 65 25.38 11.98 1.67
N ASN A 66 26.59 12.45 1.42
CA ASN A 66 27.32 13.30 2.37
C ASN A 66 27.84 14.62 1.75
N CYS A 67 27.89 14.73 0.43
CA CYS A 67 28.32 15.95 -0.26
C CYS A 67 27.11 16.84 -0.60
N ARG A 68 27.39 18.11 -0.88
CA ARG A 68 26.37 19.12 -1.13
C ARG A 68 25.64 18.87 -2.45
N LEU A 69 24.31 18.72 -2.38
CA LEU A 69 23.46 18.69 -3.57
C LEU A 69 23.36 20.10 -4.16
N VAL A 70 23.96 20.32 -5.34
CA VAL A 70 23.96 21.62 -6.06
C VAL A 70 24.34 22.83 -5.19
N GLY A 71 25.25 22.65 -4.23
CA GLY A 71 25.72 23.72 -3.35
C GLY A 71 24.82 24.03 -2.17
N LEU A 72 23.86 23.15 -1.84
CA LEU A 72 23.03 23.27 -0.63
C LEU A 72 23.78 22.73 0.58
N LEU A 73 23.72 23.44 1.71
CA LEU A 73 24.36 23.03 2.96
C LEU A 73 23.74 21.72 3.47
N ASP A 74 24.54 20.66 3.53
CA ASP A 74 24.08 19.29 3.73
C ASP A 74 24.10 18.90 5.22
N LEU A 75 22.94 18.58 5.80
CA LEU A 75 22.81 18.27 7.23
C LEU A 75 23.38 16.89 7.55
N ASP A 76 24.04 16.74 8.69
CA ASP A 76 24.56 15.47 9.16
C ASP A 76 23.52 14.72 10.01
N GLN A 77 22.68 13.90 9.36
CA GLN A 77 21.65 13.12 10.07
C GLN A 77 22.22 11.96 10.91
N SER A 78 23.52 11.64 10.82
CA SER A 78 24.11 10.66 11.74
C SER A 78 24.09 11.15 13.19
N LYS A 79 24.02 12.48 13.38
CA LYS A 79 23.97 13.12 14.70
C LYS A 79 22.58 13.04 15.30
N GLN A 80 22.50 12.57 16.55
CA GLN A 80 21.24 12.50 17.30
C GLN A 80 20.59 13.88 17.45
N TYR A 81 21.39 14.94 17.63
CA TYR A 81 20.89 16.32 17.74
C TYR A 81 20.12 16.75 16.48
N VAL A 82 20.69 16.53 15.29
CA VAL A 82 20.07 16.84 14.00
C VAL A 82 18.77 16.04 13.82
N ARG A 83 18.80 14.73 14.05
CA ARG A 83 17.59 13.90 13.98
C ARG A 83 16.53 14.34 14.97
N GLY A 84 16.91 14.70 16.20
CA GLY A 84 15.98 15.15 17.24
C GLY A 84 15.23 16.43 16.85
N LYS A 85 15.92 17.40 16.22
CA LYS A 85 15.28 18.62 15.69
C LYS A 85 14.30 18.31 14.56
N ILE A 86 14.69 17.43 13.64
CA ILE A 86 13.82 16.97 12.55
C ILE A 86 12.58 16.26 13.12
N ILE A 87 12.77 15.30 14.02
CA ILE A 87 11.69 14.55 14.67
C ILE A 87 10.73 15.50 15.39
N GLY A 88 11.25 16.49 16.13
CA GLY A 88 10.43 17.49 16.81
C GLY A 88 9.51 18.25 15.86
N TYR A 89 10.05 18.67 14.70
CA TYR A 89 9.25 19.33 13.67
C TYR A 89 8.19 18.41 13.05
N LEU A 90 8.57 17.17 12.69
CA LEU A 90 7.61 16.19 12.15
C LEU A 90 6.49 15.87 13.16
N ASN A 91 6.83 15.75 14.45
CA ASN A 91 5.86 15.53 15.51
C ASN A 91 4.90 16.71 15.66
N HIS A 92 5.41 17.95 15.54
CA HIS A 92 4.54 19.12 15.52
C HIS A 92 3.54 19.08 14.34
N LEU A 93 3.99 18.67 13.15
CA LEU A 93 3.10 18.50 12.00
C LEU A 93 2.04 17.40 12.24
N ILE A 94 2.41 16.31 12.92
CA ILE A 94 1.47 15.25 13.31
C ILE A 94 0.42 15.80 14.30
N ASP A 95 0.85 16.60 15.28
CA ASP A 95 -0.07 17.24 16.24
C ASP A 95 -1.07 18.17 15.51
N LEU A 96 -0.65 18.78 14.41
CA LEU A 96 -1.51 19.58 13.52
C LEU A 96 -2.43 18.75 12.61
N GLY A 97 -2.30 17.42 12.58
CA GLY A 97 -3.14 16.52 11.81
C GLY A 97 -2.55 16.04 10.48
N VAL A 98 -1.26 16.23 10.23
CA VAL A 98 -0.60 15.68 9.03
C VAL A 98 -0.56 14.14 9.10
N ALA A 99 -1.06 13.48 8.05
CA ALA A 99 -1.18 12.02 7.96
C ALA A 99 0.11 11.29 7.55
N GLY A 100 1.10 12.02 7.02
CA GLY A 100 2.29 11.41 6.43
C GLY A 100 3.22 12.41 5.76
N PHE A 101 4.37 11.92 5.31
CA PHE A 101 5.47 12.70 4.79
C PHE A 101 5.98 12.14 3.45
N ARG A 102 6.15 13.02 2.46
CA ARG A 102 7.03 12.77 1.31
C ARG A 102 8.39 13.37 1.63
N LEU A 103 9.40 12.52 1.72
CA LEU A 103 10.77 12.86 2.07
C LEU A 103 11.54 13.19 0.80
N ASP A 104 11.74 14.49 0.60
CA ASP A 104 12.54 15.08 -0.48
C ASP A 104 13.97 14.52 -0.50
N ALA A 105 14.49 14.29 -1.72
CA ALA A 105 15.84 13.84 -2.00
C ALA A 105 16.34 12.75 -1.03
N SER A 106 15.50 11.73 -0.78
CA SER A 106 15.86 10.62 0.12
C SER A 106 17.10 9.86 -0.34
N LYS A 107 17.34 9.82 -1.66
CA LYS A 107 18.59 9.34 -2.27
C LYS A 107 19.86 9.98 -1.67
N HIS A 108 19.77 11.23 -1.21
CA HIS A 108 20.88 11.99 -0.64
C HIS A 108 21.01 11.84 0.88
N MET A 109 20.27 10.92 1.50
CA MET A 109 20.34 10.63 2.92
C MET A 109 20.53 9.13 3.12
N TRP A 110 21.15 8.75 4.24
CA TRP A 110 21.28 7.34 4.61
C TRP A 110 19.91 6.76 5.01
N PRO A 111 19.52 5.59 4.48
CA PRO A 111 18.26 4.93 4.86
C PRO A 111 18.16 4.66 6.36
N GLY A 112 19.27 4.31 7.02
CA GLY A 112 19.31 4.10 8.47
C GLY A 112 18.95 5.36 9.27
N ASP A 113 19.41 6.53 8.84
CA ASP A 113 19.09 7.80 9.49
C ASP A 113 17.63 8.20 9.25
N LEU A 114 17.12 7.97 8.04
CA LEU A 114 15.70 8.15 7.72
C LEU A 114 14.80 7.22 8.53
N GLY A 115 15.18 5.96 8.67
CA GLY A 115 14.49 4.98 9.51
C GLY A 115 14.46 5.41 10.96
N ALA A 116 15.56 5.94 11.49
CA ALA A 116 15.61 6.48 12.86
C ALA A 116 14.72 7.73 13.03
N ILE A 117 14.71 8.63 12.05
CA ILE A 117 13.82 9.82 12.06
C ILE A 117 12.36 9.38 12.05
N LEU A 118 11.96 8.50 11.11
CA LEU A 118 10.59 8.04 10.99
C LEU A 118 10.17 7.20 12.21
N GLY A 119 11.05 6.36 12.74
CA GLY A 119 10.82 5.60 13.97
C GLY A 119 10.65 6.49 15.21
N GLY A 120 11.34 7.62 15.26
CA GLY A 120 11.22 8.61 16.35
C GLY A 120 9.97 9.48 16.31
N THR A 121 9.18 9.44 15.23
CA THR A 121 7.93 10.20 15.16
C THR A 121 6.85 9.63 16.09
N LYS A 122 5.88 10.45 16.48
CA LYS A 122 4.66 10.05 17.21
C LYS A 122 3.78 9.16 16.33
N ASN A 123 2.86 8.46 16.96
CA ASN A 123 1.69 7.97 16.24
C ASN A 123 0.86 9.17 15.76
N LEU A 124 0.14 8.98 14.66
CA LEU A 124 -0.83 9.92 14.14
C LEU A 124 -1.90 10.21 15.19
N ARG A 125 -2.51 11.38 15.06
CA ARG A 125 -3.65 11.81 15.88
C ARG A 125 -4.77 10.78 15.85
N GLU A 126 -5.02 10.18 17.02
CA GLU A 126 -5.98 9.11 17.20
C GLU A 126 -7.42 9.53 16.87
N ASP A 127 -7.76 10.79 17.17
CA ASP A 127 -9.09 11.34 16.91
C ASP A 127 -9.41 11.51 15.42
N ILE A 128 -8.40 11.56 14.55
CA ILE A 128 -8.56 11.65 13.09
C ILE A 128 -8.31 10.29 12.42
N PHE A 129 -7.26 9.59 12.82
CA PHE A 129 -6.74 8.43 12.09
C PHE A 129 -6.96 7.09 12.81
N GLY A 130 -7.47 7.12 14.04
CA GLY A 130 -7.59 5.95 14.92
C GLY A 130 -6.30 5.62 15.66
N SER A 131 -6.40 4.73 16.65
CA SER A 131 -5.30 4.41 17.56
C SER A 131 -4.15 3.72 16.84
N ASN A 132 -2.92 3.98 17.31
CA ASN A 132 -1.70 3.28 16.90
C ASN A 132 -1.37 3.34 15.40
N LYS A 133 -1.80 4.39 14.68
CA LYS A 133 -1.41 4.60 13.28
C LYS A 133 -0.07 5.33 13.19
N ARG A 134 0.82 4.87 12.32
CA ARG A 134 2.09 5.55 11.98
C ARG A 134 1.89 6.48 10.77
N PRO A 135 2.68 7.56 10.65
CA PRO A 135 2.65 8.41 9.46
C PRO A 135 2.95 7.63 8.19
N PHE A 136 2.19 7.89 7.12
CA PHE A 136 2.51 7.36 5.79
C PHE A 136 3.81 7.99 5.29
N ALA A 137 4.75 7.19 4.77
CA ALA A 137 6.05 7.68 4.31
C ALA A 137 6.30 7.37 2.84
N VAL A 138 6.78 8.37 2.10
CA VAL A 138 7.25 8.22 0.72
C VAL A 138 8.63 8.83 0.57
N HIS A 139 9.58 8.07 0.04
CA HIS A 139 10.93 8.48 -0.27
C HIS A 139 11.06 8.87 -1.73
N GLU A 140 11.60 10.06 -1.99
CA GLU A 140 12.09 10.38 -3.31
C GLU A 140 13.44 9.72 -3.56
N VAL A 141 13.45 8.71 -4.41
CA VAL A 141 14.66 8.01 -4.86
C VAL A 141 14.60 7.89 -6.37
N ILE A 142 15.50 8.60 -7.05
CA ILE A 142 15.65 8.49 -8.50
C ILE A 142 16.65 7.36 -8.79
N ASP A 143 16.10 6.22 -9.19
CA ASP A 143 16.82 5.04 -9.70
C ASP A 143 16.24 4.64 -11.06
N ARG A 144 16.92 5.02 -12.14
CA ARG A 144 16.55 4.69 -13.52
C ARG A 144 17.41 3.55 -14.10
N GLY A 145 18.14 2.83 -13.23
CA GLY A 145 19.16 1.87 -13.62
C GLY A 145 20.56 2.48 -13.69
N GLY A 146 21.58 1.71 -13.35
CA GLY A 146 22.99 2.15 -13.35
C GLY A 146 23.42 3.06 -12.19
N GLU A 147 22.50 3.51 -11.35
CA GLU A 147 22.78 4.37 -10.19
C GLU A 147 23.48 3.60 -9.05
N ALA A 148 24.38 4.25 -8.31
CA ALA A 148 25.06 3.69 -7.14
C ALA A 148 24.12 3.45 -5.94
N ILE A 149 22.99 4.15 -5.90
CA ILE A 149 21.96 4.06 -4.86
C ILE A 149 20.70 3.45 -5.47
N LYS A 150 20.10 2.49 -4.76
CA LYS A 150 18.96 1.71 -5.23
C LYS A 150 17.69 2.02 -4.44
N CYS A 151 16.55 1.97 -5.12
CA CYS A 151 15.24 2.06 -4.45
C CYS A 151 15.05 0.97 -3.38
N ALA A 152 15.63 -0.21 -3.59
CA ALA A 152 15.62 -1.34 -2.67
C ALA A 152 16.13 -1.00 -1.26
N GLU A 153 17.03 -0.01 -1.14
CA GLU A 153 17.58 0.39 0.17
C GLU A 153 16.57 1.13 1.05
N TYR A 154 15.45 1.57 0.48
CA TYR A 154 14.41 2.36 1.16
C TYR A 154 13.12 1.55 1.34
N THR A 155 13.07 0.30 0.87
CA THR A 155 11.95 -0.59 1.19
C THR A 155 11.97 -0.90 2.69
N GLY A 156 10.79 -1.10 3.29
CA GLY A 156 10.64 -1.31 4.74
C GLY A 156 10.62 -0.05 5.61
N ILE A 157 11.05 1.12 5.10
CA ILE A 157 10.91 2.42 5.81
C ILE A 157 9.90 3.37 5.17
N GLY A 158 9.30 2.97 4.05
CA GLY A 158 8.26 3.71 3.36
C GLY A 158 8.10 3.21 1.92
N ARG A 159 7.28 3.91 1.14
CA ARG A 159 7.23 3.71 -0.31
C ARG A 159 8.33 4.53 -0.98
N TYR A 160 8.79 4.18 -2.17
CA TYR A 160 9.61 5.07 -3.00
C TYR A 160 8.85 5.57 -4.24
N THR A 161 9.24 6.73 -4.74
CA THR A 161 8.73 7.31 -5.99
C THR A 161 9.20 6.49 -7.20
N ASN A 162 8.28 5.87 -7.94
CA ASN A 162 8.62 5.06 -9.11
C ASN A 162 8.80 5.93 -10.38
N PHE A 163 10.02 6.43 -10.59
CA PHE A 163 10.36 7.27 -11.75
C PHE A 163 10.31 6.54 -13.10
N ASN A 164 10.25 5.20 -13.11
CA ASN A 164 10.19 4.41 -14.34
C ASN A 164 8.74 4.13 -14.79
N TYR A 165 7.76 4.26 -13.89
CA TYR A 165 6.34 4.04 -14.19
C TYR A 165 5.82 5.02 -15.24
N GLY A 166 6.01 6.33 -15.00
CA GLY A 166 5.53 7.41 -15.86
C GLY A 166 5.97 7.29 -17.32
N PRO A 167 7.28 7.12 -17.61
CA PRO A 167 7.78 6.93 -18.97
C PRO A 167 7.17 5.73 -19.71
N VAL A 168 7.01 4.58 -19.03
CA VAL A 168 6.43 3.37 -19.64
C VAL A 168 4.97 3.58 -20.02
N VAL A 169 4.16 4.11 -19.10
CA VAL A 169 2.74 4.37 -19.38
C VAL A 169 2.57 5.50 -20.40
N SER A 170 3.44 6.51 -20.35
CA SER A 170 3.49 7.59 -21.35
C SER A 170 3.82 7.05 -22.74
N GLY A 171 4.74 6.09 -22.84
CA GLY A 171 5.05 5.38 -24.08
C GLY A 171 3.83 4.66 -24.66
N ALA A 172 3.00 4.05 -23.81
CA ALA A 172 1.78 3.38 -24.25
C ALA A 172 0.71 4.37 -24.73
N ALA A 173 0.52 5.47 -24.01
CA ALA A 173 -0.42 6.52 -24.40
C ALA A 173 -0.01 7.29 -25.67
N ARG A 174 1.30 7.37 -25.96
CA ARG A 174 1.83 7.87 -27.25
C ARG A 174 1.71 6.84 -28.38
N GLY A 175 1.38 5.59 -28.08
CA GLY A 175 1.26 4.49 -29.03
C GLY A 175 2.57 3.82 -29.42
N GLY A 176 3.68 4.13 -28.72
CA GLY A 176 4.99 3.50 -28.89
C GLY A 176 5.15 2.20 -28.09
N VAL A 177 4.34 2.01 -27.05
CA VAL A 177 4.20 0.75 -26.31
C VAL A 177 2.77 0.24 -26.51
N ASP A 178 2.59 -1.06 -26.69
CA ASP A 178 1.25 -1.65 -26.75
C ASP A 178 0.63 -1.69 -25.34
N TRP A 179 -0.61 -1.18 -25.19
CA TRP A 179 -1.37 -1.28 -23.94
C TRP A 179 -1.47 -2.72 -23.43
N ALA A 180 -1.53 -3.70 -24.33
CA ALA A 180 -1.52 -5.12 -23.97
C ALA A 180 -0.32 -5.48 -23.09
N ASN A 181 0.86 -4.89 -23.32
CA ASN A 181 2.08 -5.19 -22.56
C ASN A 181 2.02 -4.68 -21.12
N LEU A 182 1.20 -3.68 -20.83
CA LEU A 182 1.04 -3.16 -19.47
C LEU A 182 0.29 -4.12 -18.55
N ARG A 183 -0.29 -5.23 -19.07
CA ARG A 183 -0.80 -6.32 -18.24
C ARG A 183 0.26 -6.95 -17.33
N TYR A 184 1.53 -6.77 -17.68
CA TYR A 184 2.67 -7.25 -16.89
C TYR A 184 3.26 -6.20 -15.96
N LEU A 185 2.72 -4.97 -15.94
CA LEU A 185 3.27 -3.85 -15.15
C LEU A 185 3.00 -4.05 -13.66
N GLN A 186 3.81 -4.89 -13.02
CA GLN A 186 3.74 -5.24 -11.60
C GLN A 186 5.16 -5.42 -11.03
N GLN A 187 5.27 -5.99 -9.83
CA GLN A 187 6.57 -6.40 -9.26
C GLN A 187 7.34 -7.27 -10.26
N GLY A 188 8.64 -7.01 -10.40
CA GLY A 188 9.51 -7.72 -11.33
C GLY A 188 9.33 -7.35 -12.81
N TYR A 189 8.50 -6.35 -13.14
CA TYR A 189 8.42 -5.84 -14.52
C TYR A 189 9.80 -5.39 -15.02
N GLY A 190 10.05 -5.48 -16.34
CA GLY A 190 11.37 -5.55 -16.99
C GLY A 190 12.43 -4.48 -16.69
N TYR A 191 12.15 -3.50 -15.82
CA TYR A 191 13.12 -2.58 -15.23
C TYR A 191 13.38 -2.80 -13.71
N GLY A 192 12.90 -3.91 -13.12
CA GLY A 192 13.23 -4.32 -11.75
C GLY A 192 12.31 -3.79 -10.63
N ASN A 193 11.02 -3.62 -10.91
CA ASN A 193 10.04 -3.10 -9.95
C ASN A 193 9.93 -3.90 -8.63
N HIS A 194 9.79 -3.20 -7.49
CA HIS A 194 9.58 -3.81 -6.17
C HIS A 194 8.10 -4.13 -5.87
N ALA A 195 7.80 -4.60 -4.66
CA ALA A 195 6.45 -5.03 -4.27
C ALA A 195 5.44 -3.88 -4.34
N ASP A 196 4.16 -4.24 -4.51
CA ASP A 196 3.05 -3.29 -4.63
C ASP A 196 3.01 -2.26 -3.48
N ASN A 197 3.25 -2.74 -2.26
CA ASN A 197 3.24 -1.95 -1.04
C ASN A 197 4.45 -1.00 -0.89
N ASP A 198 5.48 -1.16 -1.73
CA ASP A 198 6.72 -0.38 -1.65
C ASP A 198 6.77 0.78 -2.64
N VAL A 199 5.82 0.88 -3.58
CA VAL A 199 5.92 1.86 -4.68
C VAL A 199 4.82 2.92 -4.64
N LEU A 200 5.22 4.16 -4.96
CA LEU A 200 4.34 5.27 -5.31
C LEU A 200 4.47 5.54 -6.81
N ASN A 201 3.42 5.23 -7.58
CA ASN A 201 3.36 5.42 -9.01
C ASN A 201 2.79 6.80 -9.37
N PHE A 202 3.34 7.42 -10.41
CA PHE A 202 2.86 8.68 -10.98
C PHE A 202 3.16 8.71 -12.47
N ILE A 203 2.36 9.46 -13.24
CA ILE A 203 2.65 9.73 -14.65
C ILE A 203 3.72 10.80 -14.75
N ASP A 204 3.54 11.88 -14.02
CA ASP A 204 4.42 13.03 -13.91
C ASP A 204 4.53 13.54 -12.46
N ASN A 205 5.56 14.32 -12.20
CA ASN A 205 5.80 14.99 -10.92
C ASN A 205 6.51 16.33 -11.13
N HIS A 206 6.83 17.04 -10.04
CA HIS A 206 7.48 18.34 -10.14
C HIS A 206 8.86 18.31 -10.81
N ASP A 207 9.59 17.19 -10.76
CA ASP A 207 10.93 17.07 -11.35
C ASP A 207 10.90 16.76 -12.85
N ASN A 208 10.00 15.86 -13.28
CA ASN A 208 10.00 15.36 -14.66
C ASN A 208 8.92 15.98 -15.56
N GLN A 209 7.92 16.69 -15.00
CA GLN A 209 6.85 17.32 -15.79
C GLN A 209 7.41 18.32 -16.83
N ARG A 210 8.62 18.83 -16.62
CA ARG A 210 9.36 19.75 -17.51
C ARG A 210 10.45 19.05 -18.37
N GLY A 211 10.69 17.75 -18.18
CA GLY A 211 11.80 17.00 -18.78
C GLY A 211 11.50 16.27 -20.09
N GLY A 212 10.25 16.25 -20.54
CA GLY A 212 9.82 15.73 -21.86
C GLY A 212 9.68 14.21 -21.98
N ASP A 213 10.25 13.43 -21.06
CA ASP A 213 10.17 11.96 -21.04
C ASP A 213 8.77 11.45 -20.69
N VAL A 214 8.01 12.20 -19.89
CA VAL A 214 6.65 11.87 -19.47
C VAL A 214 5.58 12.73 -20.15
N LEU A 215 4.34 12.21 -20.19
CA LEU A 215 3.17 13.02 -20.50
C LEU A 215 2.85 13.95 -19.32
N ASN A 216 2.31 15.11 -19.64
CA ASN A 216 1.82 16.11 -18.69
C ASN A 216 0.55 16.77 -19.24
N TYR A 217 0.00 17.74 -18.51
CA TYR A 217 -1.24 18.43 -18.90
C TYR A 217 -1.25 19.02 -20.32
N LYS A 218 -0.08 19.34 -20.92
CA LYS A 218 0.01 19.89 -22.28
C LYS A 218 -0.33 18.86 -23.37
N HIS A 219 -0.41 17.57 -23.01
CA HIS A 219 -0.65 16.47 -23.95
C HIS A 219 -2.12 16.02 -24.03
N GLY A 220 -3.05 16.79 -23.44
CA GLY A 220 -4.49 16.57 -23.59
C GLY A 220 -4.93 15.14 -23.25
N ASP A 221 -5.59 14.48 -24.19
CA ASP A 221 -6.21 13.17 -23.95
C ASP A 221 -5.19 12.04 -23.76
N GLN A 222 -3.97 12.14 -24.31
CA GLN A 222 -2.91 11.17 -24.02
C GLN A 222 -2.58 11.14 -22.52
N TYR A 223 -2.48 12.31 -21.89
CA TYR A 223 -2.21 12.41 -20.45
C TYR A 223 -3.40 11.85 -19.64
N LYS A 224 -4.63 12.19 -20.01
CA LYS A 224 -5.84 11.66 -19.35
C LYS A 224 -5.90 10.13 -19.43
N ARG A 225 -5.54 9.52 -20.58
CA ARG A 225 -5.47 8.06 -20.74
C ARG A 225 -4.44 7.42 -19.82
N ALA A 226 -3.24 8.01 -19.74
CA ALA A 226 -2.19 7.54 -18.85
C ALA A 226 -2.62 7.59 -17.36
N VAL A 227 -3.23 8.70 -16.94
CA VAL A 227 -3.77 8.86 -15.58
C VAL A 227 -4.92 7.87 -15.31
N ALA A 228 -5.84 7.70 -16.27
CA ALA A 228 -6.94 6.75 -16.14
C ALA A 228 -6.42 5.31 -15.99
N PHE A 229 -5.45 4.89 -16.81
CA PHE A 229 -4.81 3.58 -16.65
C PHE A 229 -4.14 3.43 -15.27
N MET A 230 -3.40 4.44 -14.80
CA MET A 230 -2.77 4.41 -13.47
C MET A 230 -3.79 4.28 -12.33
N LEU A 231 -4.95 4.92 -12.44
CA LEU A 231 -6.03 4.81 -11.46
C LEU A 231 -6.79 3.49 -11.57
N ALA A 232 -6.81 2.86 -12.75
CA ALA A 232 -7.49 1.60 -12.98
C ALA A 232 -6.64 0.36 -12.67
N TRP A 233 -5.34 0.43 -12.92
CA TRP A 233 -4.40 -0.68 -12.74
C TRP A 233 -4.12 -0.94 -11.26
N THR A 234 -3.75 -2.17 -10.91
CA THR A 234 -3.69 -2.60 -9.51
C THR A 234 -2.38 -2.22 -8.83
N TYR A 235 -1.31 -2.10 -9.61
CA TYR A 235 0.05 -1.98 -9.09
C TYR A 235 0.39 -0.57 -8.57
N GLY A 236 0.84 -0.52 -7.32
CA GLY A 236 1.36 0.63 -6.61
C GLY A 236 0.29 1.57 -6.04
N TYR A 237 0.75 2.50 -5.20
CA TYR A 237 -0.07 3.61 -4.75
C TYR A 237 -0.02 4.74 -5.79
N PRO A 238 -1.15 5.15 -6.40
CA PRO A 238 -1.14 6.17 -7.44
C PRO A 238 -1.09 7.58 -6.83
N ARG A 239 -0.32 8.48 -7.46
CA ARG A 239 -0.36 9.92 -7.21
C ARG A 239 -0.61 10.66 -8.51
N VAL A 240 -1.66 11.48 -8.52
CA VAL A 240 -1.96 12.42 -9.61
C VAL A 240 -1.28 13.75 -9.29
N MET A 241 -0.49 14.27 -10.24
CA MET A 241 0.09 15.61 -10.13
C MET A 241 -1.02 16.66 -10.27
N SER A 242 -0.93 17.74 -9.51
CA SER A 242 -1.75 18.93 -9.71
C SER A 242 -0.84 20.14 -9.84
N SER A 243 -0.80 20.73 -11.02
CA SER A 243 0.20 21.71 -11.41
C SER A 243 -0.40 23.06 -11.78
N PHE A 244 0.46 23.92 -12.32
CA PHE A 244 0.18 25.24 -12.84
C PHE A 244 0.77 25.40 -14.24
N TYR A 245 0.26 26.36 -15.01
CA TYR A 245 0.72 26.61 -16.37
C TYR A 245 2.14 27.19 -16.34
N PHE A 246 3.07 26.54 -17.05
CA PHE A 246 4.45 26.99 -17.17
C PHE A 246 4.93 27.01 -18.63
N ASN A 247 5.85 27.92 -18.94
CA ASN A 247 6.47 28.10 -20.26
C ASN A 247 7.97 27.82 -20.26
N ASN A 248 8.60 27.72 -19.09
CA ASN A 248 10.01 27.33 -18.94
C ASN A 248 10.20 26.44 -17.71
N ASN A 249 11.41 25.91 -17.53
CA ASN A 249 11.73 24.97 -16.48
C ASN A 249 11.63 25.61 -15.08
N ASP A 250 12.26 26.78 -14.89
CA ASP A 250 12.40 27.43 -13.58
C ASP A 250 11.19 28.28 -13.17
N GLN A 251 10.10 28.25 -13.93
CA GLN A 251 8.93 29.05 -13.64
C GLN A 251 8.24 28.56 -12.35
N GLY A 252 8.15 29.47 -11.37
CA GLY A 252 7.40 29.28 -10.13
C GLY A 252 5.88 29.35 -10.31
N PRO A 253 5.11 29.00 -9.26
CA PRO A 253 3.65 29.02 -9.30
C PRO A 253 3.11 30.45 -9.47
N PRO A 254 1.82 30.60 -9.83
CA PRO A 254 1.14 31.89 -9.83
C PRO A 254 1.34 32.62 -8.50
N SER A 255 1.88 33.84 -8.54
CA SER A 255 2.18 34.64 -7.35
C SER A 255 1.78 36.11 -7.50
N ALA A 256 1.78 36.84 -6.39
CA ALA A 256 1.58 38.29 -6.35
C ALA A 256 2.80 39.10 -6.85
N GLY A 257 3.85 38.43 -7.35
CA GLY A 257 5.08 39.07 -7.83
C GLY A 257 5.88 39.75 -6.71
N ALA A 258 6.95 40.46 -7.07
CA ALA A 258 7.86 41.11 -6.11
C ALA A 258 7.13 42.10 -5.18
N GLY A 259 6.19 42.89 -5.71
CA GLY A 259 5.40 43.84 -4.92
C GLY A 259 4.49 43.20 -3.87
N GLY A 260 4.15 41.92 -4.03
CA GLY A 260 3.41 41.11 -3.05
C GLY A 260 4.27 40.07 -2.34
N GLY A 261 5.60 40.26 -2.30
CA GLY A 261 6.53 39.34 -1.63
C GLY A 261 6.53 37.92 -2.20
N TYR A 262 6.16 37.75 -3.48
CA TYR A 262 6.00 36.47 -4.15
C TYR A 262 4.99 35.51 -3.50
N ALA A 263 4.05 36.01 -2.71
CA ALA A 263 2.98 35.20 -2.13
C ALA A 263 2.23 34.42 -3.22
N THR A 264 2.11 33.10 -3.06
CA THR A 264 1.39 32.23 -3.99
C THR A 264 -0.10 32.59 -4.01
N ARG A 265 -0.68 32.70 -5.22
CA ARG A 265 -2.11 33.02 -5.40
C ARG A 265 -2.94 31.74 -5.46
N SER A 266 -4.11 31.77 -4.82
CA SER A 266 -5.07 30.65 -4.85
C SER A 266 -5.65 30.41 -6.25
N PRO A 267 -6.01 29.16 -6.59
CA PRO A 267 -6.81 28.86 -7.78
C PRO A 267 -8.22 29.44 -7.67
N SER A 268 -8.85 29.70 -8.82
CA SER A 268 -10.28 29.95 -8.93
C SER A 268 -10.93 28.88 -9.80
N PHE A 269 -12.23 28.63 -9.62
CA PHE A 269 -12.90 27.46 -10.19
C PHE A 269 -14.10 27.86 -11.06
N ASN A 270 -14.32 27.07 -12.11
CA ASN A 270 -15.50 27.14 -12.97
C ASN A 270 -16.67 26.37 -12.35
N GLN A 271 -17.87 26.50 -12.93
CA GLN A 271 -19.08 25.80 -12.46
C GLN A 271 -18.97 24.27 -12.55
N ASP A 272 -18.23 23.75 -13.52
CA ASP A 272 -17.93 22.31 -13.68
C ASP A 272 -16.83 21.80 -12.73
N LEU A 273 -16.41 22.65 -11.80
CA LEU A 273 -15.37 22.45 -10.80
C LEU A 273 -13.95 22.44 -11.34
N THR A 274 -13.71 22.60 -12.64
CA THR A 274 -12.35 22.74 -13.19
C THR A 274 -11.72 24.07 -12.76
N CYS A 275 -10.39 24.19 -12.82
CA CYS A 275 -9.74 25.47 -12.55
C CYS A 275 -9.97 26.44 -13.70
N ASN A 276 -10.26 27.69 -13.37
CA ASN A 276 -10.29 28.78 -14.33
C ASN A 276 -8.85 29.01 -14.83
N PRO A 277 -8.58 28.87 -16.14
CA PRO A 277 -7.22 29.02 -16.67
C PRO A 277 -6.58 30.37 -16.36
N SER A 278 -7.37 31.42 -16.17
CA SER A 278 -6.87 32.77 -15.80
C SER A 278 -6.23 32.82 -14.41
N SER A 279 -6.52 31.85 -13.53
CA SER A 279 -5.84 31.72 -12.23
C SER A 279 -4.40 31.22 -12.36
N GLY A 280 -4.01 30.70 -13.53
CA GLY A 280 -2.70 30.12 -13.79
C GLY A 280 -2.56 28.67 -13.31
N TRP A 281 -3.57 28.10 -12.66
CA TRP A 281 -3.57 26.71 -12.19
C TRP A 281 -4.20 25.76 -13.21
N VAL A 282 -3.62 24.57 -13.34
CA VAL A 282 -4.09 23.52 -14.28
C VAL A 282 -5.14 22.62 -13.60
N CYS A 283 -4.85 22.21 -12.36
CA CYS A 283 -5.74 21.40 -11.53
C CYS A 283 -6.20 20.09 -12.18
N GLU A 284 -5.25 19.29 -12.66
CA GLU A 284 -5.47 18.00 -13.33
C GLU A 284 -6.35 17.05 -12.50
N HIS A 285 -6.21 17.10 -11.16
CA HIS A 285 -7.04 16.34 -10.22
C HIS A 285 -8.54 16.71 -10.24
N ARG A 286 -8.89 17.90 -10.75
CA ARG A 286 -10.28 18.40 -10.83
C ARG A 286 -10.93 18.12 -12.18
N TRP A 287 -10.16 17.68 -13.17
CA TRP A 287 -10.71 17.35 -14.48
C TRP A 287 -11.75 16.25 -14.35
N PRO A 288 -12.89 16.31 -15.06
CA PRO A 288 -13.98 15.36 -14.88
C PRO A 288 -13.51 13.90 -14.97
N THR A 289 -12.77 13.54 -16.02
CA THR A 289 -12.27 12.17 -16.19
C THR A 289 -11.37 11.73 -15.04
N THR A 290 -10.43 12.57 -14.60
CA THR A 290 -9.54 12.27 -13.48
C THR A 290 -10.31 12.09 -12.17
N ARG A 291 -11.26 12.99 -11.88
CA ARG A 291 -12.07 12.95 -10.66
C ARG A 291 -12.94 11.70 -10.59
N GLU A 292 -13.58 11.33 -11.70
CA GLU A 292 -14.43 10.14 -11.72
C GLU A 292 -13.59 8.85 -11.73
N MET A 293 -12.41 8.85 -12.35
CA MET A 293 -11.44 7.74 -12.22
C MET A 293 -10.87 7.62 -10.81
N ALA A 294 -10.76 8.70 -10.04
CA ALA A 294 -10.39 8.63 -8.63
C ALA A 294 -11.49 7.94 -7.79
N LYS A 295 -12.76 8.19 -8.09
CA LYS A 295 -13.89 7.44 -7.50
C LYS A 295 -13.85 5.97 -7.89
N PHE A 296 -13.57 5.67 -9.17
CA PHE A 296 -13.34 4.30 -9.63
C PHE A 296 -12.23 3.63 -8.82
N ARG A 297 -11.04 4.26 -8.69
CA ARG A 297 -9.90 3.74 -7.91
C ARG A 297 -10.29 3.44 -6.47
N SER A 298 -11.04 4.34 -5.84
CA SER A 298 -11.54 4.16 -4.47
C SER A 298 -12.45 2.93 -4.38
N ALA A 299 -13.41 2.80 -5.31
CA ALA A 299 -14.35 1.68 -5.33
C ALA A 299 -13.65 0.32 -5.54
N VAL A 300 -12.58 0.27 -6.33
CA VAL A 300 -11.84 -0.95 -6.64
C VAL A 300 -10.60 -1.17 -5.77
N ALA A 301 -10.40 -0.36 -4.72
CA ALA A 301 -9.24 -0.49 -3.85
C ALA A 301 -9.15 -1.90 -3.24
N GLY A 302 -7.94 -2.46 -3.19
CA GLY A 302 -7.65 -3.78 -2.62
C GLY A 302 -7.98 -4.99 -3.51
N THR A 303 -8.50 -4.80 -4.73
CA THR A 303 -8.80 -5.93 -5.64
C THR A 303 -7.70 -6.16 -6.67
N SER A 304 -7.51 -7.41 -7.11
CA SER A 304 -6.60 -7.77 -8.21
C SER A 304 -7.24 -7.55 -9.59
N ALA A 305 -6.41 -7.53 -10.64
CA ALA A 305 -6.89 -7.63 -12.02
C ALA A 305 -7.22 -9.09 -12.37
N SER A 306 -8.29 -9.29 -13.12
CA SER A 306 -8.79 -10.60 -13.58
C SER A 306 -9.47 -10.44 -14.93
N GLU A 307 -9.87 -11.55 -15.56
CA GLU A 307 -10.55 -11.53 -16.88
C GLU A 307 -9.83 -10.64 -17.91
N ILE A 308 -8.49 -10.73 -17.95
CA ILE A 308 -7.66 -9.85 -18.78
C ILE A 308 -7.84 -10.22 -20.25
N VAL A 309 -8.23 -9.24 -21.05
CA VAL A 309 -8.40 -9.37 -22.51
C VAL A 309 -7.48 -8.37 -23.19
N THR A 310 -6.73 -8.82 -24.19
CA THR A 310 -5.84 -7.96 -24.98
C THR A 310 -6.17 -8.01 -26.46
N GLY A 311 -5.78 -6.95 -27.17
CA GLY A 311 -5.74 -6.85 -28.62
C GLY A 311 -4.61 -5.90 -29.04
N TYR A 312 -4.50 -5.57 -30.33
CA TYR A 312 -3.49 -4.61 -30.79
C TYR A 312 -3.79 -3.22 -30.18
N LYS A 313 -2.87 -2.71 -29.35
CA LYS A 313 -3.03 -1.47 -28.56
C LYS A 313 -4.29 -1.46 -27.69
N GLN A 314 -4.72 -2.62 -27.20
CA GLN A 314 -5.97 -2.79 -26.46
C GLN A 314 -5.76 -3.62 -25.21
N LEU A 315 -6.35 -3.19 -24.10
CA LEU A 315 -6.32 -3.89 -22.82
C LEU A 315 -7.65 -3.69 -22.08
N ALA A 316 -8.24 -4.77 -21.60
CA ALA A 316 -9.40 -4.76 -20.71
C ALA A 316 -9.20 -5.75 -19.55
N PHE A 317 -9.76 -5.46 -18.39
CA PHE A 317 -9.70 -6.32 -17.21
C PHE A 317 -10.81 -5.99 -16.20
N ALA A 318 -11.21 -7.00 -15.44
CA ALA A 318 -12.09 -6.87 -14.28
C ALA A 318 -11.28 -6.66 -12.98
N ARG A 319 -11.93 -6.08 -11.97
CA ARG A 319 -11.36 -5.71 -10.67
C ARG A 319 -12.14 -6.33 -9.50
N GLY A 320 -12.03 -7.65 -9.35
CA GLY A 320 -12.45 -8.42 -8.17
C GLY A 320 -13.87 -8.11 -7.67
N GLY A 321 -14.85 -8.14 -8.54
CA GLY A 321 -16.26 -7.88 -8.22
C GLY A 321 -16.65 -6.40 -8.11
N LYS A 322 -15.67 -5.49 -8.13
CA LYS A 322 -15.91 -4.05 -7.84
C LYS A 322 -15.82 -3.14 -9.05
N GLY A 323 -15.17 -3.56 -10.14
CA GLY A 323 -15.08 -2.74 -11.35
C GLY A 323 -14.60 -3.47 -12.60
N PHE A 324 -14.64 -2.77 -13.72
CA PHE A 324 -14.16 -3.18 -15.03
C PHE A 324 -13.57 -1.97 -15.75
N PHE A 325 -12.43 -2.16 -16.41
CA PHE A 325 -11.75 -1.13 -17.18
C PHE A 325 -11.35 -1.69 -18.54
N ALA A 326 -11.50 -0.88 -19.59
CA ALA A 326 -10.99 -1.16 -20.92
C ALA A 326 -10.41 0.10 -21.54
N ILE A 327 -9.32 -0.05 -22.29
CA ILE A 327 -8.66 1.00 -23.06
C ILE A 327 -8.36 0.50 -24.48
N ASN A 328 -8.59 1.38 -25.46
CA ASN A 328 -8.34 1.14 -26.87
C ASN A 328 -7.53 2.28 -27.48
N GLY A 329 -6.24 2.01 -27.72
CA GLY A 329 -5.30 2.91 -28.38
C GLY A 329 -5.21 2.74 -29.90
N ASN A 330 -6.06 1.91 -30.53
CA ASN A 330 -5.99 1.58 -31.94
C ASN A 330 -6.83 2.50 -32.87
N GLY A 331 -7.52 3.50 -32.31
CA GLY A 331 -8.30 4.51 -33.07
C GLY A 331 -9.61 4.04 -33.70
N GLY A 332 -9.84 2.73 -33.83
CA GLY A 332 -11.10 2.12 -34.27
C GLY A 332 -11.98 1.63 -33.11
N SER A 333 -13.18 1.12 -33.42
CA SER A 333 -14.07 0.46 -32.44
C SER A 333 -13.52 -0.91 -32.02
N TRP A 334 -13.62 -1.23 -30.73
CA TRP A 334 -13.37 -2.56 -30.20
C TRP A 334 -14.65 -3.09 -29.55
N ARG A 335 -15.51 -3.69 -30.38
CA ARG A 335 -16.79 -4.26 -29.95
C ARG A 335 -16.63 -5.72 -29.58
N LYS A 336 -16.92 -6.06 -28.33
CA LYS A 336 -16.82 -7.42 -27.81
C LYS A 336 -17.74 -7.63 -26.61
N THR A 337 -18.13 -8.88 -26.37
CA THR A 337 -18.64 -9.33 -25.08
C THR A 337 -17.46 -9.57 -24.13
N PHE A 338 -17.30 -8.70 -23.14
CA PHE A 338 -16.26 -8.84 -22.12
C PHE A 338 -16.81 -9.60 -20.92
N LYS A 339 -16.02 -10.58 -20.45
CA LYS A 339 -16.23 -11.15 -19.12
C LYS A 339 -15.89 -10.12 -18.06
N THR A 340 -16.73 -10.04 -17.04
CA THR A 340 -16.56 -9.15 -15.90
C THR A 340 -17.01 -9.87 -14.63
N SER A 341 -16.38 -9.52 -13.52
CA SER A 341 -16.79 -9.98 -12.19
C SER A 341 -17.90 -9.12 -11.57
N LEU A 342 -18.32 -8.03 -12.23
CA LEU A 342 -19.34 -7.14 -11.69
C LEU A 342 -20.72 -7.83 -11.60
N PRO A 343 -21.53 -7.54 -10.56
CA PRO A 343 -22.91 -7.99 -10.49
C PRO A 343 -23.74 -7.48 -11.68
N SER A 344 -24.79 -8.22 -12.05
CA SER A 344 -25.72 -7.77 -13.07
C SER A 344 -26.34 -6.40 -12.72
N GLY A 345 -26.56 -5.59 -13.75
CA GLY A 345 -27.13 -4.24 -13.62
C GLY A 345 -26.62 -3.26 -14.67
N GLN A 346 -27.11 -2.03 -14.57
CA GLN A 346 -26.68 -0.92 -15.42
C GLN A 346 -25.65 -0.07 -14.67
N TYR A 347 -24.61 0.35 -15.38
CA TYR A 347 -23.51 1.12 -14.83
C TYR A 347 -23.20 2.31 -15.73
N CYS A 348 -22.92 3.48 -15.13
CA CYS A 348 -22.43 4.63 -15.87
C CYS A 348 -20.96 4.46 -16.18
N ASP A 349 -20.60 4.62 -17.46
CA ASP A 349 -19.21 4.73 -17.87
C ASP A 349 -18.62 6.05 -17.37
N VAL A 350 -17.68 5.94 -16.43
CA VAL A 350 -17.07 7.10 -15.77
C VAL A 350 -16.06 7.83 -16.64
N TRP A 351 -15.73 7.29 -17.81
CA TRP A 351 -14.92 7.98 -18.81
C TRP A 351 -15.75 8.97 -19.64
N SER A 352 -16.92 8.53 -20.13
CA SER A 352 -17.81 9.37 -20.94
C SER A 352 -18.77 10.24 -20.14
N GLY A 353 -18.89 10.02 -18.82
CA GLY A 353 -19.75 10.82 -17.95
C GLY A 353 -19.62 10.40 -16.49
N TYR A 354 -20.71 10.52 -15.75
CA TYR A 354 -20.81 10.14 -14.33
C TYR A 354 -22.26 9.84 -13.96
N LEU A 355 -22.46 9.23 -12.79
CA LEU A 355 -23.77 9.02 -12.20
C LEU A 355 -24.24 10.32 -11.53
N LYS A 356 -25.39 10.84 -11.95
CA LYS A 356 -26.02 12.04 -11.38
C LYS A 356 -27.51 11.77 -11.21
N ASP A 357 -28.02 11.95 -9.99
CA ASP A 357 -29.45 11.82 -9.66
C ASP A 357 -30.05 10.49 -10.16
N GLY A 358 -29.29 9.39 -9.98
CA GLY A 358 -29.69 8.05 -10.40
C GLY A 358 -29.65 7.80 -11.91
N ARG A 359 -29.06 8.69 -12.72
CA ARG A 359 -28.95 8.56 -14.18
C ARG A 359 -27.52 8.81 -14.67
N CYS A 360 -27.16 8.18 -15.78
CA CYS A 360 -25.87 8.42 -16.40
C CYS A 360 -25.90 9.70 -17.23
N THR A 361 -24.91 10.58 -17.02
CA THR A 361 -24.69 11.74 -17.89
C THR A 361 -23.98 11.38 -19.19
N GLY A 362 -23.28 10.24 -19.20
CA GLY A 362 -22.60 9.66 -20.35
C GLY A 362 -23.20 8.31 -20.77
N LYS A 363 -22.37 7.42 -21.31
CA LYS A 363 -22.80 6.10 -21.75
C LYS A 363 -23.19 5.22 -20.56
N THR A 364 -24.13 4.30 -20.81
CA THR A 364 -24.52 3.24 -19.87
C THR A 364 -24.01 1.90 -20.40
N VAL A 365 -23.44 1.08 -19.51
CA VAL A 365 -23.05 -0.30 -19.79
C VAL A 365 -23.97 -1.23 -19.02
N THR A 366 -24.50 -2.24 -19.70
CA THR A 366 -25.31 -3.29 -19.07
C THR A 366 -24.44 -4.51 -18.83
N VAL A 367 -24.41 -4.98 -17.59
CA VAL A 367 -23.79 -6.25 -17.19
C VAL A 367 -24.90 -7.26 -16.96
N ASN A 368 -24.80 -8.42 -17.60
CA ASN A 368 -25.73 -9.54 -17.46
C ASN A 368 -24.93 -10.83 -17.24
N ASN A 369 -25.14 -11.48 -16.10
CA ASN A 369 -24.53 -12.77 -15.76
C ASN A 369 -23.00 -12.78 -15.98
N GLY A 370 -22.31 -11.76 -15.46
CA GLY A 370 -20.86 -11.62 -15.58
C GLY A 370 -20.34 -11.28 -16.99
N ASN A 371 -21.21 -10.84 -17.90
CA ASN A 371 -20.83 -10.44 -19.25
C ASN A 371 -21.34 -9.03 -19.56
N ALA A 372 -20.58 -8.27 -20.36
CA ALA A 372 -20.96 -6.95 -20.83
C ALA A 372 -20.60 -6.79 -22.31
N ASP A 373 -21.59 -6.47 -23.14
CA ASP A 373 -21.38 -6.10 -24.54
C ASP A 373 -20.96 -4.63 -24.61
N ILE A 374 -19.70 -4.38 -24.93
CA ILE A 374 -19.11 -3.05 -24.90
C ILE A 374 -18.43 -2.75 -26.23
N ASP A 375 -18.66 -1.55 -26.74
CA ASP A 375 -17.89 -0.94 -27.81
C ASP A 375 -16.89 0.07 -27.23
N VAL A 376 -15.62 -0.36 -27.12
CA VAL A 376 -14.55 0.46 -26.55
C VAL A 376 -13.94 1.30 -27.66
N THR A 377 -14.38 2.56 -27.80
CA THR A 377 -13.82 3.51 -28.78
C THR A 377 -12.61 4.29 -28.25
N ASP A 378 -12.51 4.42 -26.92
CA ASP A 378 -11.36 5.00 -26.22
C ASP A 378 -11.17 4.26 -24.89
N ILE A 379 -11.71 4.79 -23.78
CA ILE A 379 -11.76 4.12 -22.49
C ILE A 379 -13.21 3.83 -22.13
N VAL A 380 -13.43 2.72 -21.44
CA VAL A 380 -14.66 2.44 -20.70
C VAL A 380 -14.27 2.03 -19.29
N ALA A 381 -14.88 2.65 -18.28
CA ALA A 381 -14.63 2.32 -16.88
C ALA A 381 -15.95 2.30 -16.11
N ILE A 382 -16.27 1.18 -15.47
CA ILE A 382 -17.50 1.01 -14.67
C ILE A 382 -17.17 0.35 -13.34
N SER A 383 -17.85 0.76 -12.27
CA SER A 383 -17.63 0.20 -10.93
C SER A 383 -18.92 0.14 -10.15
N VAL A 384 -18.91 -0.56 -9.01
CA VAL A 384 -20.05 -0.56 -8.07
C VAL A 384 -20.46 0.86 -7.66
N ALA A 385 -19.52 1.81 -7.63
CA ALA A 385 -19.79 3.23 -7.37
C ALA A 385 -20.55 3.95 -8.50
N SER A 386 -20.58 3.38 -9.71
CA SER A 386 -21.30 3.95 -10.86
C SER A 386 -22.56 3.15 -11.24
N LYS A 387 -23.01 2.23 -10.39
CA LYS A 387 -24.23 1.43 -10.62
C LYS A 387 -25.49 2.28 -10.55
N VAL A 388 -26.33 2.21 -11.59
CA VAL A 388 -27.63 2.86 -11.68
C VAL A 388 -28.63 2.15 -10.76
N GLY A 389 -29.39 2.92 -9.98
CA GLY A 389 -30.41 2.38 -9.07
C GLY A 389 -29.85 1.64 -7.85
N GLY A 390 -28.52 1.54 -7.70
CA GLY A 390 -27.92 1.24 -6.41
C GLY A 390 -28.01 2.46 -5.50
N SER A 391 -28.03 2.26 -4.18
CA SER A 391 -27.57 3.32 -3.27
C SER A 391 -26.19 3.73 -3.77
N GLY A 392 -26.07 4.94 -4.32
CA GLY A 392 -24.78 5.47 -4.76
C GLY A 392 -23.78 5.39 -3.60
N PRO A 393 -22.47 5.45 -3.86
CA PRO A 393 -21.57 5.75 -2.76
C PRO A 393 -22.04 7.07 -2.15
N ASP A 394 -22.08 7.14 -0.82
CA ASP A 394 -22.35 8.38 -0.10
C ASP A 394 -21.58 9.55 -0.74
N PRO A 395 -22.11 10.80 -0.66
CA PRO A 395 -21.28 11.98 -0.96
C PRO A 395 -19.93 11.84 -0.25
N PRO A 396 -18.82 12.42 -0.74
CA PRO A 396 -17.53 12.27 -0.08
C PRO A 396 -17.68 12.77 1.36
N GLY A 397 -17.86 11.81 2.27
CA GLY A 397 -17.67 12.01 3.68
C GLY A 397 -16.22 12.42 3.90
N PRO A 398 -15.91 12.99 5.06
CA PRO A 398 -14.54 13.35 5.39
C PRO A 398 -13.63 12.13 5.23
N GLY A 399 -12.83 12.12 4.15
CA GLY A 399 -11.87 11.05 3.85
C GLY A 399 -12.51 9.66 3.67
N PRO A 400 -11.69 8.65 3.33
CA PRO A 400 -12.12 7.27 3.49
C PRO A 400 -12.46 7.06 4.97
N GLN A 401 -13.74 6.93 5.31
CA GLN A 401 -14.08 6.22 6.53
C GLN A 401 -13.62 4.77 6.38
N PRO A 402 -13.14 4.18 7.48
CA PRO A 402 -12.30 3.00 7.43
C PRO A 402 -13.00 1.86 6.68
N THR A 403 -12.26 1.13 5.83
CA THR A 403 -12.35 -0.34 5.92
C THR A 403 -12.45 -0.65 7.40
N GLN A 404 -13.56 -1.24 7.88
CA GLN A 404 -13.85 -1.46 9.31
C GLN A 404 -12.60 -1.24 10.13
N SER A 405 -12.57 -0.14 10.90
CA SER A 405 -11.54 0.05 11.91
C SER A 405 -11.26 -1.33 12.50
N PRO A 406 -10.00 -1.78 12.69
CA PRO A 406 -9.79 -2.90 13.57
C PRO A 406 -10.50 -2.49 14.84
N GLN A 407 -11.68 -3.08 15.04
CA GLN A 407 -12.52 -2.87 16.20
C GLN A 407 -11.54 -2.99 17.35
N PRO A 408 -11.45 -2.00 18.26
CA PRO A 408 -10.51 -2.05 19.38
C PRO A 408 -10.51 -3.48 19.88
N ILE A 409 -9.32 -4.10 19.87
CA ILE A 409 -9.13 -5.50 20.20
C ILE A 409 -9.95 -5.72 21.48
N PRO A 410 -11.08 -6.48 21.42
CA PRO A 410 -11.96 -6.54 22.57
C PRO A 410 -11.15 -7.05 23.76
N GLU A 411 -11.48 -6.59 24.96
CA GLU A 411 -10.81 -7.05 26.16
C GLU A 411 -10.85 -8.59 26.20
N GLY A 412 -9.69 -9.22 26.39
CA GLY A 412 -9.52 -10.67 26.29
C GLY A 412 -8.85 -11.16 25.00
N TYR A 413 -8.81 -10.37 23.92
CA TYR A 413 -8.14 -10.78 22.69
C TYR A 413 -6.62 -10.58 22.75
N ALA A 414 -5.85 -11.61 22.40
CA ALA A 414 -4.40 -11.53 22.23
C ALA A 414 -3.95 -12.04 20.86
N LYS A 415 -2.82 -11.52 20.39
CA LYS A 415 -2.21 -11.98 19.15
C LYS A 415 -1.70 -13.40 19.34
N THR A 416 -2.14 -14.32 18.51
CA THR A 416 -1.75 -15.74 18.54
C THR A 416 -1.28 -16.12 17.15
N VAL A 417 -0.05 -16.63 17.05
CA VAL A 417 0.53 -17.08 15.79
C VAL A 417 0.61 -18.59 15.83
N ILE A 418 0.19 -19.25 14.76
CA ILE A 418 0.25 -20.71 14.64
C ILE A 418 1.01 -21.03 13.37
N LEU A 419 2.07 -21.83 13.50
CA LEU A 419 2.86 -22.38 12.40
C LEU A 419 2.76 -23.90 12.41
N LEU A 420 2.43 -24.50 11.27
CA LEU A 420 2.34 -25.94 11.10
C LEU A 420 3.25 -26.37 9.94
N MET A 421 4.31 -27.11 10.25
CA MET A 421 5.21 -27.64 9.24
C MET A 421 4.52 -28.74 8.43
N LYS A 422 4.29 -28.47 7.14
CA LYS A 422 3.73 -29.43 6.20
C LYS A 422 4.19 -29.11 4.77
N GLY A 423 4.91 -30.05 4.16
CA GLY A 423 5.15 -30.04 2.72
C GLY A 423 3.84 -30.32 1.96
N THR A 424 3.52 -29.48 0.99
CA THR A 424 2.31 -29.52 0.18
C THR A 424 2.67 -29.42 -1.30
N ALA A 425 1.85 -30.03 -2.17
CA ALA A 425 1.89 -29.79 -3.60
C ALA A 425 1.17 -28.48 -3.95
N MET A 426 1.45 -27.93 -5.13
CA MET A 426 0.70 -26.79 -5.67
C MET A 426 -0.79 -27.13 -5.77
N GLY A 427 -1.64 -26.22 -5.31
CA GLY A 427 -3.09 -26.40 -5.25
C GLY A 427 -3.60 -27.17 -4.03
N GLN A 428 -2.73 -27.59 -3.11
CA GLN A 428 -3.14 -28.04 -1.77
C GLN A 428 -3.14 -26.87 -0.79
N TYR A 429 -4.12 -26.88 0.10
CA TYR A 429 -4.33 -25.84 1.11
C TYR A 429 -4.45 -26.47 2.49
N VAL A 430 -3.89 -25.80 3.49
CA VAL A 430 -3.95 -26.22 4.89
C VAL A 430 -4.90 -25.30 5.64
N PHE A 431 -5.73 -25.91 6.49
CA PHE A 431 -6.67 -25.27 7.40
C PHE A 431 -6.42 -25.77 8.83
N LEU A 432 -6.82 -24.99 9.82
CA LEU A 432 -6.96 -25.40 11.21
C LEU A 432 -8.43 -25.61 11.53
N ARG A 433 -8.68 -26.60 12.38
CA ARG A 433 -9.90 -26.72 13.17
C ARG A 433 -9.50 -26.96 14.61
N GLY A 434 -10.18 -26.36 15.56
CA GLY A 434 -9.73 -26.36 16.94
C GLY A 434 -10.71 -25.67 17.88
N GLY A 435 -10.47 -25.75 19.18
CA GLY A 435 -11.35 -25.18 20.18
C GLY A 435 -10.95 -25.61 21.59
N THR A 436 -11.92 -25.62 22.50
CA THR A 436 -11.75 -26.02 23.91
C THR A 436 -12.55 -27.27 24.26
N THR A 437 -12.65 -28.24 23.35
CA THR A 437 -13.43 -29.47 23.55
C THR A 437 -13.04 -30.21 24.82
N HIS A 438 -11.75 -30.24 25.15
CA HIS A 438 -11.21 -30.78 26.40
C HIS A 438 -11.84 -30.14 27.65
N ALA A 439 -12.06 -28.83 27.67
CA ALA A 439 -12.60 -28.08 28.79
C ALA A 439 -14.12 -28.27 28.97
N HIS A 440 -14.80 -28.69 27.90
CA HIS A 440 -16.24 -28.93 27.87
C HIS A 440 -16.61 -30.43 27.88
N GLY A 441 -15.66 -31.33 28.16
CA GLY A 441 -15.92 -32.77 28.25
C GLY A 441 -16.44 -33.39 26.96
N GLY A 442 -16.07 -32.83 25.80
CA GLY A 442 -16.57 -33.28 24.50
C GLY A 442 -17.90 -32.65 24.07
N ALA A 443 -18.54 -31.83 24.91
CA ALA A 443 -19.86 -31.26 24.65
C ALA A 443 -19.81 -29.97 23.80
N CYS A 444 -19.28 -30.08 22.57
CA CYS A 444 -19.35 -29.01 21.58
C CYS A 444 -20.64 -29.11 20.76
N SER A 445 -21.02 -28.02 20.11
CA SER A 445 -22.14 -28.05 19.16
C SER A 445 -21.90 -29.06 18.04
N PRO A 446 -22.91 -29.83 17.60
CA PRO A 446 -22.73 -30.88 16.60
C PRO A 446 -22.50 -30.36 15.17
N GLY A 447 -22.66 -29.05 14.95
CA GLY A 447 -22.55 -28.39 13.65
C GLY A 447 -23.44 -28.94 12.53
N PRO A 448 -23.30 -28.45 11.29
CA PRO A 448 -22.51 -27.27 10.92
C PRO A 448 -23.22 -25.95 11.28
N TYR A 449 -22.44 -24.86 11.26
CA TYR A 449 -22.87 -23.46 11.38
C TYR A 449 -23.40 -23.04 12.76
N GLN A 450 -22.99 -23.73 13.83
CA GLN A 450 -23.40 -23.42 15.20
C GLN A 450 -22.33 -22.68 16.00
N GLN A 451 -21.22 -22.27 15.37
CA GLN A 451 -20.04 -21.68 16.02
C GLN A 451 -20.36 -20.51 16.97
N SER A 452 -21.31 -19.64 16.61
CA SER A 452 -21.69 -18.49 17.45
C SER A 452 -22.33 -18.88 18.79
N SER A 453 -22.80 -20.11 18.90
CA SER A 453 -23.40 -20.70 20.11
C SER A 453 -22.62 -21.90 20.66
N ASP A 454 -21.57 -22.34 19.97
CA ASP A 454 -20.73 -23.46 20.39
C ASP A 454 -19.86 -23.05 21.58
N PRO A 455 -20.01 -23.69 22.76
CA PRO A 455 -19.15 -23.39 23.90
C PRO A 455 -17.66 -23.67 23.63
N CYS A 456 -17.34 -24.55 22.67
CA CYS A 456 -15.97 -24.90 22.32
C CYS A 456 -15.31 -23.96 21.31
N ALA A 457 -16.10 -23.14 20.61
CA ALA A 457 -15.58 -22.27 19.55
C ALA A 457 -14.92 -21.02 20.14
N ILE A 458 -13.77 -20.66 19.58
CA ILE A 458 -12.98 -19.51 20.06
C ILE A 458 -13.13 -18.38 19.03
N PRO A 459 -13.68 -17.21 19.40
CA PRO A 459 -13.71 -16.06 18.51
C PRO A 459 -12.31 -15.63 18.07
N ILE A 460 -12.12 -15.47 16.76
CA ILE A 460 -10.87 -15.04 16.14
C ILE A 460 -11.09 -13.90 15.16
N ARG A 461 -10.02 -13.18 14.86
CA ARG A 461 -9.95 -12.24 13.74
C ARG A 461 -8.61 -12.40 13.05
N HIS A 462 -8.63 -12.55 11.73
CA HIS A 462 -7.39 -12.64 10.96
C HIS A 462 -6.57 -11.35 11.03
N SER A 463 -5.27 -11.51 11.30
CA SER A 463 -4.26 -10.45 11.28
C SER A 463 -3.02 -10.85 10.45
N THR A 464 -3.03 -12.02 9.79
CA THR A 464 -1.94 -12.49 8.92
C THR A 464 -1.73 -11.55 7.75
N THR A 465 -0.49 -11.12 7.55
CA THR A 465 -0.09 -10.37 6.37
C THR A 465 0.31 -11.35 5.26
N ALA A 466 -0.63 -11.70 4.38
CA ALA A 466 -0.35 -12.53 3.22
C ALA A 466 -0.06 -11.66 1.98
N PRO A 467 0.96 -12.00 1.16
CA PRO A 467 1.22 -11.30 -0.10
C PRO A 467 0.01 -11.37 -1.04
N SER A 468 -0.14 -10.38 -1.92
CA SER A 468 -1.27 -10.32 -2.87
C SER A 468 -1.35 -11.49 -3.84
N SER A 469 -0.29 -12.28 -3.98
CA SER A 469 -0.27 -13.52 -4.78
C SER A 469 -0.94 -14.71 -4.09
N PHE A 470 -1.15 -14.66 -2.77
CA PHE A 470 -1.81 -15.72 -1.98
C PHE A 470 -3.32 -15.47 -1.92
N LEU A 471 -3.94 -15.46 -3.10
CA LEU A 471 -5.37 -15.16 -3.28
C LEU A 471 -6.26 -16.16 -2.55
N GLU A 472 -5.81 -17.41 -2.41
CA GLU A 472 -6.46 -18.48 -1.67
C GLU A 472 -6.67 -18.11 -0.20
N TYR A 473 -5.63 -17.62 0.47
CA TYR A 473 -5.72 -17.23 1.88
C TYR A 473 -6.66 -16.02 2.04
N GLN A 474 -6.53 -15.03 1.16
CA GLN A 474 -7.40 -13.84 1.18
C GLN A 474 -8.88 -14.17 0.90
N ALA A 475 -9.15 -15.21 0.13
CA ALA A 475 -10.50 -15.66 -0.13
C ALA A 475 -11.05 -16.48 1.04
N TYR A 476 -10.33 -17.52 1.49
CA TYR A 476 -10.80 -18.40 2.56
C TYR A 476 -10.91 -17.72 3.94
N SER A 477 -10.13 -16.66 4.20
CA SER A 477 -10.16 -15.94 5.48
C SER A 477 -11.36 -14.98 5.62
N GLN A 478 -12.10 -14.75 4.53
CA GLN A 478 -13.29 -13.90 4.58
C GLN A 478 -14.40 -14.61 5.36
N ASN A 479 -14.92 -13.93 6.38
CA ASN A 479 -15.95 -14.45 7.29
C ASN A 479 -15.53 -15.74 8.02
N ASP A 480 -14.23 -15.91 8.28
CA ASP A 480 -13.71 -16.84 9.29
C ASP A 480 -13.56 -16.06 10.61
N ASN A 481 -14.48 -16.31 11.52
CA ASN A 481 -14.68 -15.59 12.77
C ASN A 481 -14.44 -16.48 14.00
N TYR A 482 -14.38 -17.80 13.84
CA TYR A 482 -14.14 -18.74 14.93
C TYR A 482 -13.05 -19.76 14.57
N LEU A 483 -12.22 -20.10 15.55
CA LEU A 483 -11.53 -21.38 15.53
C LEU A 483 -12.48 -22.40 16.15
N ASP A 484 -12.96 -23.35 15.34
CA ASP A 484 -13.94 -24.36 15.72
C ASP A 484 -13.66 -25.75 15.08
N TRP A 485 -14.41 -26.76 15.48
CA TRP A 485 -14.31 -28.14 14.94
C TRP A 485 -15.25 -28.43 13.76
N GLU A 486 -16.31 -27.66 13.59
CA GLU A 486 -17.32 -27.83 12.54
C GLU A 486 -16.74 -27.56 11.15
N GLY A 487 -15.76 -26.67 11.08
CA GLY A 487 -15.01 -26.35 9.87
C GLY A 487 -15.44 -25.03 9.28
N ALA A 488 -15.92 -25.05 8.03
CA ALA A 488 -16.26 -23.80 7.37
C ALA A 488 -17.51 -23.15 7.97
N GLU A 489 -17.51 -21.83 8.08
CA GLU A 489 -18.70 -21.06 8.48
C GLU A 489 -19.66 -20.85 7.30
N ASN A 490 -20.94 -20.57 7.60
CA ASN A 490 -22.05 -20.52 6.63
C ASN A 490 -21.81 -19.56 5.45
N ASN A 491 -20.96 -18.55 5.64
CA ASN A 491 -20.61 -17.56 4.63
C ASN A 491 -19.09 -17.39 4.48
N GLN A 492 -18.30 -18.36 4.91
CA GLN A 492 -16.86 -18.31 4.76
C GLN A 492 -16.48 -18.34 3.28
N GLY A 493 -15.48 -17.53 2.92
CA GLY A 493 -15.10 -17.36 1.52
C GLY A 493 -14.57 -18.65 0.86
N SER A 494 -14.55 -18.63 -0.46
CA SER A 494 -14.19 -19.77 -1.31
C SER A 494 -13.14 -19.37 -2.34
N TYR A 495 -12.27 -20.29 -2.74
CA TYR A 495 -11.25 -20.04 -3.76
C TYR A 495 -11.30 -21.09 -4.86
N GLY A 496 -11.23 -20.66 -6.13
CA GLY A 496 -11.23 -21.57 -7.28
C GLY A 496 -12.45 -22.50 -7.37
N GLY A 497 -13.60 -22.07 -6.83
CA GLY A 497 -14.83 -22.88 -6.76
C GLY A 497 -14.87 -23.92 -5.63
N SER A 498 -13.83 -23.98 -4.79
CA SER A 498 -13.78 -24.82 -3.59
C SER A 498 -14.08 -24.00 -2.34
N GLY A 499 -14.91 -24.52 -1.44
CA GLY A 499 -15.18 -23.90 -0.14
C GLY A 499 -13.99 -24.03 0.82
N ALA A 500 -13.94 -23.15 1.83
CA ALA A 500 -13.01 -23.31 2.96
C ALA A 500 -13.27 -24.64 3.68
N ALA A 501 -12.31 -25.06 4.50
CA ALA A 501 -12.45 -26.23 5.36
C ALA A 501 -12.14 -25.94 6.83
N GLY A 502 -12.21 -24.67 7.26
CA GLY A 502 -11.84 -24.17 8.59
C GLY A 502 -11.01 -22.89 8.46
N THR A 503 -10.24 -22.54 9.49
CA THR A 503 -9.35 -21.37 9.47
C THR A 503 -8.18 -21.59 8.52
N PRO A 504 -8.02 -20.81 7.44
CA PRO A 504 -6.94 -21.04 6.46
C PRO A 504 -5.58 -20.61 7.00
N LEU A 505 -4.53 -21.29 6.54
CA LEU A 505 -3.14 -20.85 6.73
C LEU A 505 -2.56 -20.37 5.40
N VAL A 506 -1.54 -19.52 5.48
CA VAL A 506 -0.71 -19.11 4.34
C VAL A 506 0.56 -19.94 4.29
N TRP A 507 0.96 -20.44 3.12
CA TRP A 507 2.27 -21.08 2.98
C TRP A 507 3.37 -20.03 3.19
N SER A 508 4.39 -20.36 3.98
CA SER A 508 5.40 -19.41 4.42
C SER A 508 6.82 -19.98 4.43
N THR A 509 7.79 -19.08 4.42
CA THR A 509 9.22 -19.38 4.59
C THR A 509 9.90 -18.32 5.47
N ASN A 510 11.09 -18.65 5.98
CA ASN A 510 11.99 -17.72 6.67
C ASN A 510 12.94 -16.97 5.72
N ASP A 511 12.93 -17.30 4.43
CA ASP A 511 13.70 -16.61 3.40
C ASP A 511 13.07 -15.25 3.07
N GLN A 512 13.71 -14.17 3.53
CA GLN A 512 13.27 -12.78 3.32
C GLN A 512 13.18 -12.35 1.85
N SER A 513 13.83 -13.07 0.94
CA SER A 513 13.76 -12.81 -0.50
C SER A 513 12.55 -13.46 -1.16
N SER A 514 11.93 -14.44 -0.50
CA SER A 514 10.75 -15.13 -1.01
C SER A 514 9.50 -14.28 -0.81
N PRO A 515 8.58 -14.25 -1.80
CA PRO A 515 7.28 -13.61 -1.60
C PRO A 515 6.52 -14.24 -0.42
N ALA A 516 6.78 -15.52 -0.08
CA ALA A 516 6.13 -16.19 1.04
C ALA A 516 6.77 -15.90 2.42
N TYR A 517 7.70 -14.94 2.50
CA TYR A 517 8.33 -14.60 3.77
C TYR A 517 7.30 -14.19 4.81
N GLN A 518 7.39 -14.75 6.02
CA GLN A 518 6.61 -14.32 7.17
C GLN A 518 7.53 -14.05 8.36
N LYS A 519 7.40 -12.89 8.99
CA LYS A 519 8.28 -12.44 10.09
C LYS A 519 8.34 -13.40 11.30
N TYR A 520 7.27 -14.16 11.54
CA TYR A 520 7.20 -15.15 12.63
C TYR A 520 7.68 -16.54 12.20
N ASN A 521 7.83 -16.79 10.90
CA ASN A 521 8.48 -18.00 10.43
C ASN A 521 10.00 -17.78 10.42
N ARG A 522 10.65 -18.26 11.48
CA ARG A 522 12.12 -18.36 11.58
C ARG A 522 12.63 -19.80 11.43
N TYR A 523 11.72 -20.74 11.15
CA TYR A 523 11.95 -22.18 11.29
C TYR A 523 12.26 -22.89 9.96
N GLY A 524 12.06 -22.21 8.83
CA GLY A 524 12.42 -22.73 7.51
C GLY A 524 11.28 -22.63 6.49
N PRO A 525 11.46 -23.18 5.29
CA PRO A 525 10.37 -23.36 4.33
C PRO A 525 9.38 -24.44 4.78
N ASN A 526 8.24 -24.56 4.08
CA ASN A 526 7.20 -25.57 4.32
C ASN A 526 6.42 -25.41 5.63
N TYR A 527 6.38 -24.20 6.19
CA TYR A 527 5.45 -23.89 7.27
C TYR A 527 4.23 -23.21 6.71
N TRP A 528 3.07 -23.72 7.05
CA TRP A 528 1.81 -23.01 6.92
C TRP A 528 1.60 -22.17 8.16
N MET A 529 1.24 -20.89 8.01
CA MET A 529 1.17 -19.94 9.11
C MET A 529 -0.16 -19.19 9.13
N VAL A 530 -0.66 -18.87 10.31
CA VAL A 530 -1.72 -17.88 10.51
C VAL A 530 -1.42 -17.01 11.74
N GLU A 531 -1.67 -15.70 11.64
CA GLU A 531 -1.67 -14.74 12.74
C GLU A 531 -3.11 -14.32 13.01
N LEU A 532 -3.59 -14.57 14.22
CA LEU A 532 -4.96 -14.32 14.65
C LEU A 532 -4.94 -13.38 15.85
N MET A 533 -5.94 -12.49 15.95
CA MET A 533 -6.36 -11.96 17.23
C MET A 533 -7.40 -12.92 17.79
N MET A 534 -7.09 -13.60 18.89
CA MET A 534 -7.91 -14.66 19.46
C MET A 534 -8.40 -14.24 20.85
N ASP A 535 -9.69 -14.44 21.13
CA ASP A 535 -10.27 -14.18 22.46
C ASP A 535 -9.77 -15.22 23.47
N CYS A 536 -8.71 -14.89 24.21
CA CYS A 536 -8.15 -15.77 25.21
C CYS A 536 -9.09 -15.98 26.41
N SER A 537 -10.12 -15.15 26.60
CA SER A 537 -11.14 -15.39 27.65
C SER A 537 -12.01 -16.63 27.35
N LYS A 538 -12.01 -17.07 26.09
CA LYS A 538 -12.69 -18.29 25.61
C LYS A 538 -11.77 -19.50 25.56
N THR A 539 -10.55 -19.39 26.06
CA THR A 539 -9.60 -20.50 26.18
C THR A 539 -9.57 -21.04 27.61
N ASP A 540 -9.04 -22.23 27.81
CA ASP A 540 -8.81 -22.79 29.14
C ASP A 540 -7.50 -22.26 29.72
N ASN A 541 -7.58 -21.15 30.46
CA ASN A 541 -6.41 -20.49 31.07
C ASN A 541 -5.30 -20.18 30.05
N GLY A 542 -5.69 -19.76 28.84
CA GLY A 542 -4.78 -19.51 27.74
C GLY A 542 -4.52 -20.71 26.84
N TRP A 543 -4.97 -21.92 27.18
CA TRP A 543 -4.73 -23.13 26.40
C TRP A 543 -5.94 -23.55 25.57
N PHE A 544 -5.69 -24.05 24.37
CA PHE A 544 -6.69 -24.58 23.45
C PHE A 544 -6.07 -25.68 22.58
N GLU A 545 -6.90 -26.45 21.89
CA GLU A 545 -6.46 -27.53 21.02
C GLU A 545 -6.80 -27.24 19.55
N LEU A 546 -5.98 -27.76 18.64
CA LEU A 546 -6.15 -27.58 17.21
C LEU A 546 -5.56 -28.75 16.41
N LYS A 547 -6.07 -28.94 15.20
CA LYS A 547 -5.62 -29.97 14.28
C LYS A 547 -5.62 -29.46 12.84
N GLY A 548 -4.61 -29.87 12.08
CA GLY A 548 -4.47 -29.57 10.67
C GLY A 548 -5.44 -30.38 9.79
N PHE A 549 -6.00 -29.72 8.78
CA PHE A 549 -6.84 -30.31 7.75
C PHE A 549 -6.39 -29.84 6.36
N MET A 550 -6.21 -30.75 5.41
CA MET A 550 -5.67 -30.44 4.07
C MET A 550 -6.67 -30.78 2.96
N THR A 551 -6.87 -29.85 2.04
CA THR A 551 -7.71 -30.01 0.84
C THR A 551 -6.90 -29.74 -0.44
N PRO A 552 -7.37 -30.18 -1.63
CA PRO A 552 -8.49 -31.08 -1.88
C PRO A 552 -8.20 -32.55 -1.53
N SER A 553 -6.93 -32.89 -1.29
CA SER A 553 -6.47 -34.22 -0.90
C SER A 553 -5.61 -34.14 0.35
N GLY A 554 -5.75 -35.10 1.27
CA GLY A 554 -5.01 -35.14 2.53
C GLY A 554 -5.90 -35.37 3.74
N GLY A 555 -6.96 -34.57 3.91
CA GLY A 555 -7.87 -34.66 5.04
C GLY A 555 -7.19 -34.27 6.36
N TRP A 556 -7.63 -34.88 7.45
CA TRP A 556 -7.09 -34.67 8.79
C TRP A 556 -5.63 -35.12 8.92
N GLU A 557 -4.83 -34.40 9.70
CA GLU A 557 -3.59 -34.98 10.21
C GLU A 557 -3.86 -36.16 11.15
N SER A 558 -2.85 -37.01 11.37
CA SER A 558 -2.94 -38.10 12.34
C SER A 558 -3.03 -37.58 13.76
N ASP A 559 -3.59 -38.37 14.66
CA ASP A 559 -3.56 -38.11 16.09
C ASP A 559 -2.11 -37.92 16.58
N VAL A 560 -1.91 -36.95 17.46
CA VAL A 560 -0.60 -36.63 18.05
C VAL A 560 -0.66 -36.83 19.56
N GLN A 561 0.48 -37.17 20.16
CA GLN A 561 0.65 -37.12 21.61
C GLN A 561 1.65 -36.02 21.93
N GLN A 562 1.13 -34.83 22.26
CA GLN A 562 1.98 -33.68 22.46
C GLN A 562 2.85 -33.82 23.72
N SER A 563 4.16 -33.72 23.56
CA SER A 563 5.10 -33.66 24.69
C SER A 563 5.18 -32.25 25.29
N SER A 564 5.95 -32.05 26.36
CA SER A 564 6.25 -30.70 26.83
C SER A 564 6.84 -29.85 25.70
N CYS A 565 6.25 -28.69 25.44
CA CYS A 565 6.75 -27.79 24.40
C CYS A 565 8.03 -27.09 24.84
N THR A 566 8.93 -26.87 23.90
CA THR A 566 10.11 -26.02 24.10
C THR A 566 9.76 -24.55 23.81
N GLY A 567 10.72 -23.61 23.94
CA GLY A 567 10.49 -22.18 23.71
C GLY A 567 10.34 -21.34 24.99
N SER A 568 10.30 -20.02 24.85
CA SER A 568 10.39 -19.07 25.97
C SER A 568 9.21 -19.13 26.95
N VAL A 569 8.04 -19.56 26.48
CA VAL A 569 6.82 -19.71 27.29
C VAL A 569 6.19 -21.10 27.11
N GLY A 570 7.01 -22.07 26.71
CA GLY A 570 6.67 -23.49 26.60
C GLY A 570 6.45 -24.17 27.96
N GLY A 571 6.52 -25.50 27.97
CA GLY A 571 6.21 -26.34 29.12
C GLY A 571 5.13 -27.39 28.83
N SER A 572 4.67 -28.06 29.88
CA SER A 572 3.60 -29.05 29.78
C SER A 572 2.23 -28.37 29.74
N ALA A 573 1.39 -28.79 28.80
CA ALA A 573 -0.01 -28.41 28.78
C ALA A 573 -0.75 -28.97 30.01
N PRO A 574 -1.81 -28.29 30.50
CA PRO A 574 -2.54 -28.73 31.69
C PRO A 574 -3.48 -29.93 31.43
N PHE A 575 -3.60 -30.38 30.19
CA PHE A 575 -4.41 -31.51 29.78
C PHE A 575 -3.73 -32.32 28.66
N GLN A 576 -4.28 -33.50 28.39
CA GLN A 576 -3.88 -34.32 27.25
C GLN A 576 -4.94 -34.21 26.15
N SER A 577 -4.47 -34.19 24.91
CA SER A 577 -5.31 -34.25 23.72
C SER A 577 -4.61 -35.09 22.66
N ASN A 578 -5.40 -35.68 21.75
CA ASN A 578 -4.90 -36.31 20.53
C ASN A 578 -4.67 -35.27 19.40
N ASN A 579 -4.84 -33.98 19.70
CA ASN A 579 -4.60 -32.83 18.84
C ASN A 579 -3.39 -32.03 19.35
N HIS A 580 -2.90 -31.07 18.57
CA HIS A 580 -1.90 -30.12 19.08
C HIS A 580 -2.54 -29.22 20.13
N ILE A 581 -1.82 -28.91 21.19
CA ILE A 581 -2.23 -28.02 22.27
C ILE A 581 -1.43 -26.72 22.17
N ALA A 582 -2.13 -25.63 21.90
CA ALA A 582 -1.57 -24.31 21.67
C ALA A 582 -1.92 -23.34 22.80
N ARG A 583 -1.17 -22.24 22.86
CA ARG A 583 -1.34 -21.18 23.84
C ARG A 583 -1.72 -19.86 23.16
N CYS A 584 -2.81 -19.26 23.62
CA CYS A 584 -3.28 -17.95 23.18
C CYS A 584 -2.31 -16.87 23.65
N GLY A 585 -2.08 -15.85 22.82
CA GLY A 585 -1.08 -14.81 23.10
C GLY A 585 0.37 -15.24 22.83
N ALA A 586 0.59 -16.37 22.14
CA ALA A 586 1.91 -16.95 21.89
C ALA A 586 2.14 -17.27 20.41
N VAL A 587 3.39 -17.51 20.03
CA VAL A 587 3.81 -18.15 18.78
C VAL A 587 3.89 -19.64 19.02
N ASN A 588 3.00 -20.39 18.39
CA ASN A 588 2.86 -21.84 18.51
C ASN A 588 3.36 -22.50 17.24
N VAL A 589 4.29 -23.45 17.35
CA VAL A 589 4.94 -24.08 16.21
C VAL A 589 4.81 -25.58 16.35
N PHE A 590 4.23 -26.20 15.33
CA PHE A 590 3.92 -27.63 15.29
C PHE A 590 4.46 -28.27 14.02
N SER A 591 4.56 -29.58 14.03
CA SER A 591 4.85 -30.39 12.85
C SER A 591 3.70 -31.35 12.59
N TRP A 592 3.25 -31.43 11.34
CA TRP A 592 2.09 -32.25 10.95
C TRP A 592 2.25 -33.70 11.40
N GLY A 593 1.29 -34.20 12.17
CA GLY A 593 1.28 -35.58 12.69
C GLY A 593 2.38 -35.91 13.71
N SER A 594 3.00 -34.91 14.33
CA SER A 594 4.05 -35.08 15.35
C SER A 594 3.71 -34.33 16.64
N GLY A 595 3.95 -34.96 17.80
CA GLY A 595 3.74 -34.32 19.11
C GLY A 595 4.80 -33.27 19.51
N GLN A 596 5.68 -32.88 18.59
CA GLN A 596 6.72 -31.87 18.83
C GLN A 596 6.14 -30.46 18.71
N CYS A 597 6.46 -29.61 19.68
CA CYS A 597 5.99 -28.23 19.73
C CYS A 597 7.02 -27.25 20.29
N ILE A 598 6.95 -26.01 19.80
CA ILE A 598 7.65 -24.84 20.34
C ILE A 598 6.61 -23.77 20.63
N ILE A 599 6.64 -23.18 21.83
CA ILE A 599 5.79 -22.05 22.20
C ILE A 599 6.66 -20.90 22.72
N ASP A 600 6.68 -19.83 21.95
CA ASP A 600 7.43 -18.60 22.24
C ASP A 600 6.50 -17.41 22.48
N SER A 601 7.00 -16.40 23.16
CA SER A 601 6.36 -15.08 23.23
C SER A 601 6.26 -14.43 21.84
N VAL A 602 5.17 -13.71 21.61
CA VAL A 602 4.83 -12.97 20.37
C VAL A 602 5.73 -11.76 20.09
#